data_AF-A0A6H1ZJA6-F1
#
_entry.id   AF-A0A6H1ZJA6-F1
#
_cell.length_a   1.000
_cell.length_b   1.000
_cell.length_c   1.000
_cell.angle_alpha   90.00
_cell.angle_beta   90.00
_cell.angle_gamma   90.00
#
_symmetry.space_group_name_H-M   'P 1'
#
loop_
_entity.id
_entity.type
_entity.pdbx_description
1 polymer ?
#
loop_
_entity_poly.entity_id
_entity_poly.type
_entity_poly.pdbx_seq_one_letter_code
_entity_poly.pdbx_strand_id
1 'polypeptide(L)'
;MQKEPERLNPDLYKQWGDEDLIRPIIPFLQRTANYYMGGDGRVHTTMWGPESDTPWSHNTSDSGRDCGLWHNIMFDLYGFIPTPCMECWKVVVAIDTVEQLFDMDKMQQGLKEHSKCGIEVRDYVPRNYGAYFYNASVDEGQRRYRQVVDAISERPLLKVLLEPVDEDGYPKKVILKRGCTEFERKFPKSNNWVATAEQVQVEQGIVELFDRDFPLSEQLPIQKLHVYRKWIEFAVAHGDMTYLKFTDGKPMFPPPVTYHKLDLSTLAKIPLYTVHPIPENVHGVNIVQ
;
A
#
# COMPACT_ATOMS: atom_id res chain seq x y z
N MET A 1 -47.50 -41.58 19.10
CA MET A 1 -46.18 -41.25 19.69
C MET A 1 -45.74 -39.91 19.12
N GLN A 2 -45.72 -38.86 19.93
CA GLN A 2 -45.09 -37.60 19.55
C GLN A 2 -43.57 -37.82 19.64
N LYS A 3 -42.84 -37.63 18.53
CA LYS A 3 -41.37 -37.63 18.57
C LYS A 3 -40.95 -36.44 19.43
N GLU A 4 -40.15 -36.69 20.47
CA GLU A 4 -39.53 -35.60 21.21
C GLU A 4 -38.73 -34.72 20.24
N PRO A 5 -38.80 -33.39 20.36
CA PRO A 5 -38.02 -32.49 19.53
C PRO A 5 -36.54 -32.76 19.78
N GLU A 6 -35.82 -32.99 18.69
CA GLU A 6 -34.38 -33.22 18.69
C GLU A 6 -33.69 -32.04 19.40
N ARG A 7 -33.04 -32.31 20.53
CA ARG A 7 -32.33 -31.26 21.28
C ARG A 7 -31.16 -30.79 20.43
N LEU A 8 -31.15 -29.51 20.07
CA LEU A 8 -30.03 -28.85 19.41
C LEU A 8 -28.74 -29.13 20.22
N ASN A 9 -27.72 -29.65 19.54
CA ASN A 9 -26.42 -29.91 20.14
C ASN A 9 -25.85 -28.58 20.69
N PRO A 10 -25.55 -28.47 22.00
CA PRO A 10 -25.04 -27.24 22.60
C PRO A 10 -23.70 -26.77 22.03
N ASP A 11 -22.95 -27.64 21.34
CA ASP A 11 -21.73 -27.28 20.60
C ASP A 11 -21.99 -26.69 19.20
N LEU A 12 -23.24 -26.65 18.72
CA LEU A 12 -23.57 -26.07 17.40
C LEU A 12 -23.12 -24.61 17.29
N TYR A 13 -23.25 -23.82 18.35
CA TYR A 13 -22.81 -22.42 18.32
C TYR A 13 -21.30 -22.29 18.14
N LYS A 14 -20.52 -23.18 18.76
CA LYS A 14 -19.06 -23.21 18.61
C LYS A 14 -18.68 -23.69 17.21
N GLN A 15 -19.32 -24.76 16.75
CA GLN A 15 -19.14 -25.29 15.40
C GLN A 15 -19.45 -24.23 14.32
N TRP A 16 -20.57 -23.51 14.45
CA TRP A 16 -20.92 -22.43 13.53
C TRP A 16 -20.01 -21.22 13.65
N GLY A 17 -19.41 -20.99 14.82
CA GLY A 17 -18.39 -19.94 15.00
C GLY A 17 -17.15 -20.20 14.14
N ASP A 18 -16.73 -21.45 14.02
CA ASP A 18 -15.57 -21.84 13.20
C ASP A 18 -15.92 -21.85 11.69
N GLU A 19 -17.20 -22.04 11.34
CA GLU A 19 -17.71 -22.02 9.96
C GLU A 19 -18.12 -20.60 9.48
N ASP A 20 -18.30 -19.63 10.39
CA ASP A 20 -18.72 -18.25 10.07
C ASP A 20 -17.55 -17.41 9.55
N LEU A 21 -17.30 -17.52 8.25
CA LEU A 21 -16.32 -16.70 7.52
C LEU A 21 -16.81 -15.26 7.22
N ILE A 22 -18.08 -14.97 7.47
CA ILE A 22 -18.70 -13.68 7.11
C ILE A 22 -18.48 -12.67 8.24
N ARG A 23 -18.73 -13.07 9.50
CA ARG A 23 -18.66 -12.16 10.64
C ARG A 23 -17.31 -11.45 10.78
N PRO A 24 -16.14 -12.09 10.59
CA PRO A 24 -14.85 -11.39 10.64
C PRO A 24 -14.70 -10.31 9.57
N ILE A 25 -15.34 -10.47 8.40
CA ILE A 25 -15.18 -9.56 7.26
C ILE A 25 -16.23 -8.43 7.22
N ILE A 26 -17.32 -8.48 8.01
CA ILE A 26 -18.34 -7.42 8.04
C ILE A 26 -17.74 -6.01 8.21
N PRO A 27 -16.82 -5.76 9.16
CA PRO A 27 -16.22 -4.43 9.32
C PRO A 27 -15.41 -3.99 8.08
N PHE A 28 -14.86 -4.92 7.32
CA PHE A 28 -14.18 -4.62 6.06
C PHE A 28 -15.17 -4.25 4.96
N LEU A 29 -16.25 -5.03 4.81
CA LEU A 29 -17.32 -4.75 3.86
C LEU A 29 -18.00 -3.40 4.13
N GLN A 30 -18.17 -3.03 5.41
CA GLN A 30 -18.80 -1.75 5.78
C GLN A 30 -17.88 -0.53 5.57
N ARG A 31 -16.56 -0.71 5.66
CA ARG A 31 -15.59 0.38 5.47
C ARG A 31 -15.31 0.67 4.01
N THR A 32 -15.53 -0.30 3.13
CA THR A 32 -15.16 -0.21 1.73
C THR A 32 -16.44 -0.24 0.89
N ALA A 33 -16.71 0.83 0.14
CA ALA A 33 -17.79 0.83 -0.85
C ALA A 33 -17.51 -0.12 -2.05
N ASN A 34 -16.36 -0.80 -2.01
CA ASN A 34 -15.85 -1.62 -3.08
C ASN A 34 -16.29 -3.08 -2.99
N TYR A 35 -16.77 -3.56 -1.84
CA TYR A 35 -17.14 -4.97 -1.68
C TYR A 35 -18.60 -5.13 -1.25
N TYR A 36 -19.27 -6.15 -1.78
CA TYR A 36 -20.66 -6.45 -1.44
C TYR A 36 -20.94 -7.95 -1.47
N MET A 37 -21.93 -8.39 -0.69
CA MET A 37 -22.41 -9.77 -0.72
C MET A 37 -23.39 -9.94 -1.89
N GLY A 38 -23.09 -10.85 -2.80
CA GLY A 38 -23.93 -11.21 -3.93
C GLY A 38 -25.07 -12.16 -3.54
N GLY A 39 -26.07 -12.27 -4.41
CA GLY A 39 -27.17 -13.24 -4.24
C GLY A 39 -26.74 -14.70 -4.38
N ASP A 40 -25.53 -14.94 -4.89
CA ASP A 40 -24.85 -16.23 -4.96
C ASP A 40 -24.12 -16.62 -3.66
N GLY A 41 -24.17 -15.76 -2.64
CA GLY A 41 -23.49 -15.97 -1.36
C GLY A 41 -21.99 -15.68 -1.40
N ARG A 42 -21.48 -15.07 -2.48
CA ARG A 42 -20.08 -14.67 -2.61
C ARG A 42 -19.88 -13.18 -2.36
N VAL A 43 -18.67 -12.81 -1.99
CA VAL A 43 -18.23 -11.42 -1.90
C VAL A 43 -17.71 -10.98 -3.26
N HIS A 44 -18.35 -9.98 -3.82
CA HIS A 44 -18.01 -9.34 -5.09
C HIS A 44 -17.29 -8.02 -4.85
N THR A 45 -16.47 -7.58 -5.82
CA THR A 45 -15.89 -6.23 -5.82
C THR A 45 -16.48 -5.38 -6.95
N THR A 46 -16.67 -4.08 -6.71
CA THR A 46 -17.08 -3.08 -7.72
C THR A 46 -15.89 -2.36 -8.32
N MET A 47 -14.71 -2.48 -7.70
CA MET A 47 -13.49 -1.82 -8.16
C MET A 47 -12.52 -2.83 -8.77
N TRP A 48 -12.18 -2.59 -10.03
CA TRP A 48 -11.21 -3.35 -10.79
C TRP A 48 -9.91 -2.56 -10.83
N GLY A 49 -8.85 -3.10 -10.26
CA GLY A 49 -7.51 -2.51 -10.29
C GLY A 49 -7.08 -1.77 -9.01
N PRO A 50 -5.93 -1.07 -9.07
CA PRO A 50 -5.42 -0.33 -7.94
C PRO A 50 -6.40 0.74 -7.45
N GLU A 51 -6.41 0.99 -6.13
CA GLU A 51 -7.16 2.09 -5.52
C GLU A 51 -6.87 3.42 -6.24
N SER A 52 -7.92 4.20 -6.49
CA SER A 52 -7.82 5.48 -7.21
C SER A 52 -6.89 6.49 -6.54
N ASP A 53 -6.76 6.42 -5.20
CA ASP A 53 -5.88 7.30 -4.42
C ASP A 53 -4.59 6.62 -3.92
N THR A 54 -4.18 5.51 -4.56
CA THR A 54 -2.94 4.82 -4.23
C THR A 54 -1.71 5.74 -4.31
N PRO A 55 -0.71 5.60 -3.44
CA PRO A 55 0.58 6.28 -3.59
C PRO A 55 1.53 5.58 -4.58
N TRP A 56 1.10 4.46 -5.19
CA TRP A 56 1.94 3.57 -5.98
C TRP A 56 1.64 3.67 -7.49
N SER A 57 2.70 3.75 -8.30
CA SER A 57 2.65 3.48 -9.75
C SER A 57 2.84 1.97 -9.95
N HIS A 58 1.83 1.32 -10.52
CA HIS A 58 1.85 -0.10 -10.87
C HIS A 58 2.24 -0.24 -12.34
N ASN A 59 3.32 -0.97 -12.61
CA ASN A 59 3.85 -1.10 -13.97
C ASN A 59 3.35 -2.36 -14.67
N THR A 60 3.39 -3.50 -13.99
CA THR A 60 2.78 -4.74 -14.47
C THR A 60 2.08 -5.45 -13.31
N SER A 61 0.83 -5.86 -13.50
CA SER A 61 0.04 -6.61 -12.51
C SER A 61 0.17 -8.11 -12.72
N ASP A 62 0.12 -8.89 -11.64
CA ASP A 62 0.11 -10.37 -11.66
C ASP A 62 -1.29 -10.84 -11.25
N SER A 63 -2.01 -11.53 -12.14
CA SER A 63 -3.38 -12.05 -11.88
C SER A 63 -3.38 -13.12 -10.80
N GLY A 64 -2.24 -13.77 -10.57
CA GLY A 64 -2.09 -14.74 -9.50
C GLY A 64 -1.99 -14.09 -8.12
N ARG A 65 -1.75 -12.77 -8.02
CA ARG A 65 -1.46 -12.09 -6.74
C ARG A 65 -2.60 -11.24 -6.24
N ASP A 66 -3.40 -11.83 -5.35
CA ASP A 66 -4.46 -11.11 -4.65
C ASP A 66 -3.96 -10.54 -3.31
N CYS A 67 -3.06 -9.55 -3.37
CA CYS A 67 -2.50 -8.95 -2.16
C CYS A 67 -3.58 -8.30 -1.28
N GLY A 68 -4.69 -7.85 -1.87
CA GLY A 68 -5.82 -7.27 -1.13
C GLY A 68 -6.50 -8.31 -0.26
N LEU A 69 -6.89 -9.45 -0.83
CA LEU A 69 -7.46 -10.57 -0.09
C LEU A 69 -6.46 -11.12 0.95
N TRP A 70 -5.23 -11.37 0.53
CA TRP A 70 -4.25 -12.03 1.39
C TRP A 70 -3.80 -11.17 2.56
N HIS A 71 -3.56 -9.88 2.33
CA HIS A 71 -3.06 -8.99 3.38
C HIS A 71 -4.22 -8.42 4.21
N ASN A 72 -5.20 -7.77 3.58
CA ASN A 72 -6.24 -7.03 4.28
C ASN A 72 -7.32 -7.94 4.90
N ILE A 73 -7.52 -9.15 4.37
CA ILE A 73 -8.53 -10.09 4.89
C ILE A 73 -7.85 -11.18 5.72
N MET A 74 -7.06 -12.04 5.08
CA MET A 74 -6.52 -13.22 5.77
C MET A 74 -5.53 -12.84 6.88
N PHE A 75 -4.57 -11.95 6.60
CA PHE A 75 -3.59 -11.56 7.62
C PHE A 75 -4.15 -10.61 8.68
N ASP A 76 -4.84 -9.54 8.27
CA ASP A 76 -5.32 -8.53 9.20
C ASP A 76 -6.54 -8.99 10.02
N LEU A 77 -7.48 -9.74 9.42
CA LEU A 77 -8.72 -10.15 10.09
C LEU A 77 -8.63 -11.56 10.69
N TYR A 78 -8.05 -12.53 9.96
CA TYR A 78 -7.93 -13.91 10.44
C TYR A 78 -6.60 -14.20 11.16
N GLY A 79 -5.60 -13.35 11.00
CA GLY A 79 -4.39 -13.42 11.83
C GLY A 79 -3.41 -14.52 11.45
N PHE A 80 -3.38 -14.98 10.20
CA PHE A 80 -2.38 -15.92 9.68
C PHE A 80 -1.71 -15.42 8.39
N ILE A 81 -0.57 -15.99 8.00
CA ILE A 81 0.09 -15.66 6.73
C ILE A 81 -0.45 -16.59 5.64
N PRO A 82 -1.07 -16.08 4.56
CA PRO A 82 -1.58 -16.93 3.49
C PRO A 82 -0.47 -17.73 2.81
N THR A 83 -0.79 -18.94 2.37
CA THR A 83 0.16 -19.87 1.74
C THR A 83 0.86 -19.25 0.51
N PRO A 84 0.17 -18.57 -0.43
CA PRO A 84 0.82 -17.84 -1.53
C PRO A 84 1.78 -16.74 -1.06
N CYS A 85 1.48 -16.12 0.08
CA CYS A 85 2.30 -15.08 0.68
C CYS A 85 3.57 -15.65 1.34
N MET A 86 3.53 -16.91 1.80
CA MET A 86 4.72 -17.64 2.20
C MET A 86 5.63 -17.94 1.01
N GLU A 87 5.13 -18.05 -0.22
CA GLU A 87 5.96 -18.29 -1.41
C GLU A 87 6.36 -17.00 -2.14
N CYS A 88 5.78 -15.87 -1.76
CA CYS A 88 6.08 -14.59 -2.37
C CYS A 88 7.50 -14.09 -2.03
N TRP A 89 8.29 -13.78 -3.06
CA TRP A 89 9.58 -13.10 -2.93
C TRP A 89 9.53 -11.74 -3.59
N LYS A 90 10.31 -10.77 -3.09
CA LYS A 90 10.42 -9.47 -3.74
C LYS A 90 11.80 -8.85 -3.60
N VAL A 91 12.26 -8.25 -4.69
CA VAL A 91 13.38 -7.31 -4.65
C VAL A 91 12.82 -5.95 -4.23
N VAL A 92 13.39 -5.37 -3.19
CA VAL A 92 13.01 -4.07 -2.64
C VAL A 92 14.14 -3.10 -2.88
N VAL A 93 13.83 -1.94 -3.43
CA VAL A 93 14.77 -0.82 -3.57
C VAL A 93 14.31 0.33 -2.68
N ALA A 94 15.17 0.75 -1.76
CA ALA A 94 15.01 2.00 -1.00
C ALA A 94 15.44 3.17 -1.88
N ILE A 95 14.58 4.16 -2.05
CA ILE A 95 14.81 5.31 -2.92
C ILE A 95 14.83 6.58 -2.06
N ASP A 96 15.78 7.47 -2.31
CA ASP A 96 16.00 8.63 -1.45
C ASP A 96 15.24 9.87 -1.95
N THR A 97 15.14 10.03 -3.28
CA THR A 97 14.60 11.25 -3.90
C THR A 97 13.49 10.97 -4.91
N VAL A 98 12.61 11.95 -5.12
CA VAL A 98 11.52 11.87 -6.10
C VAL A 98 12.07 11.82 -7.52
N GLU A 99 13.21 12.46 -7.79
CA GLU A 99 13.89 12.31 -9.08
C GLU A 99 14.31 10.86 -9.34
N GLN A 100 14.93 10.20 -8.35
CA GLN A 100 15.26 8.78 -8.46
C GLN A 100 14.00 7.93 -8.62
N LEU A 101 12.91 8.27 -7.94
CA LEU A 101 11.64 7.55 -8.04
C LEU A 101 11.08 7.60 -9.48
N PHE A 102 11.10 8.76 -10.14
CA PHE A 102 10.70 8.86 -11.54
C PHE A 102 11.62 8.06 -12.48
N ASP A 103 12.92 8.02 -12.23
CA ASP A 103 13.83 7.21 -13.05
C ASP A 103 13.64 5.70 -12.82
N MET A 104 13.34 5.30 -11.58
CA MET A 104 12.97 3.94 -11.22
C MET A 104 11.66 3.51 -11.89
N ASP A 105 10.64 4.36 -11.94
CA ASP A 105 9.38 4.04 -12.63
C ASP A 105 9.62 3.77 -14.12
N LYS A 106 10.43 4.61 -14.79
CA LYS A 106 10.85 4.37 -16.18
C LYS A 106 11.63 3.07 -16.34
N MET A 107 12.49 2.74 -15.38
CA MET A 107 13.23 1.47 -15.38
C MET A 107 12.29 0.27 -15.29
N GLN A 108 11.33 0.31 -14.35
CA GLN A 108 10.33 -0.74 -14.15
C GLN A 108 9.48 -0.96 -15.40
N GLN A 109 9.00 0.12 -16.04
CA GLN A 109 8.28 0.05 -17.32
C GLN A 109 9.10 -0.62 -18.42
N GLY A 110 10.41 -0.34 -18.49
CA GLY A 110 11.31 -0.94 -19.46
C GLY A 110 11.57 -2.43 -19.24
N LEU A 111 11.62 -2.87 -17.97
CA LEU A 111 11.82 -4.28 -17.62
C LEU A 111 10.56 -5.12 -17.89
N LYS A 112 9.36 -4.52 -17.89
CA LYS A 112 8.06 -5.18 -18.09
C LYS A 112 7.76 -6.28 -17.07
N GLU A 113 8.33 -6.14 -15.88
CA GLU A 113 8.20 -7.12 -14.81
C GLU A 113 7.13 -6.71 -13.79
N HIS A 114 6.55 -7.68 -13.09
CA HIS A 114 5.60 -7.42 -11.99
C HIS A 114 6.23 -6.54 -10.93
N SER A 115 5.83 -5.28 -10.92
CA SER A 115 6.53 -4.26 -10.16
C SER A 115 5.68 -3.04 -9.89
N LYS A 116 6.05 -2.34 -8.82
CA LYS A 116 5.50 -1.03 -8.47
C LYS A 116 6.55 -0.17 -7.78
N CYS A 117 6.37 1.13 -7.81
CA CYS A 117 7.15 2.07 -7.04
C CYS A 117 6.28 3.24 -6.57
N GLY A 118 6.69 3.95 -5.52
CA GLY A 118 5.88 5.03 -4.97
C GLY A 118 6.31 5.50 -3.59
N ILE A 119 5.42 6.29 -2.97
CA ILE A 119 5.63 6.83 -1.62
C ILE A 119 5.51 5.71 -0.59
N GLU A 120 6.49 5.66 0.30
CA GLU A 120 6.45 4.80 1.47
C GLU A 120 5.68 5.50 2.59
N VAL A 121 4.41 5.10 2.78
CA VAL A 121 3.51 5.72 3.77
C VAL A 121 3.60 5.10 5.16
N ARG A 122 4.39 4.03 5.33
CA ARG A 122 4.51 3.29 6.60
C ARG A 122 5.53 3.97 7.51
N ASP A 123 5.07 4.43 8.66
CA ASP A 123 5.87 5.10 9.70
C ASP A 123 7.03 4.26 10.26
N TYR A 124 6.88 2.93 10.31
CA TYR A 124 7.91 1.99 10.75
C TYR A 124 8.96 1.66 9.70
N VAL A 125 8.88 2.26 8.50
CA VAL A 125 9.87 2.07 7.44
C VAL A 125 10.63 3.38 7.26
N PRO A 126 11.94 3.44 7.58
CA PRO A 126 12.70 4.70 7.61
C PRO A 126 13.15 5.13 6.21
N ARG A 127 12.21 5.34 5.29
CA ARG A 127 12.47 5.84 3.93
C ARG A 127 11.24 6.56 3.38
N ASN A 128 11.47 7.49 2.45
CA ASN A 128 10.40 8.26 1.80
C ASN A 128 9.74 7.51 0.64
N TYR A 129 10.51 6.72 -0.09
CA TYR A 129 10.05 6.06 -1.31
C TYR A 129 10.55 4.62 -1.38
N GLY A 130 9.83 3.78 -2.11
CA GLY A 130 10.19 2.39 -2.33
C GLY A 130 9.84 1.90 -3.72
N ALA A 131 10.57 0.88 -4.17
CA ALA A 131 10.22 0.10 -5.35
C ALA A 131 10.28 -1.40 -5.04
N TYR A 132 9.40 -2.15 -5.69
CA TYR A 132 9.17 -3.56 -5.46
C TYR A 132 9.11 -4.31 -6.79
N PHE A 133 9.82 -5.43 -6.89
CA PHE A 133 9.72 -6.39 -7.98
C PHE A 133 9.30 -7.73 -7.41
N TYR A 134 8.14 -8.24 -7.81
CA TYR A 134 7.52 -9.44 -7.25
C TYR A 134 7.97 -10.69 -8.02
N ASN A 135 8.17 -11.78 -7.29
CA ASN A 135 8.67 -13.05 -7.80
C ASN A 135 7.95 -14.20 -7.11
N ALA A 136 7.70 -15.30 -7.82
CA ALA A 136 6.96 -16.46 -7.33
C ALA A 136 7.84 -17.48 -6.60
N SER A 137 9.16 -17.37 -6.70
CA SER A 137 10.11 -18.25 -6.01
C SER A 137 11.39 -17.54 -5.61
N VAL A 138 12.18 -18.19 -4.75
CA VAL A 138 13.51 -17.69 -4.36
C VAL A 138 14.46 -17.60 -5.55
N ASP A 139 14.44 -18.60 -6.44
CA ASP A 139 15.30 -18.64 -7.62
C ASP A 139 14.97 -17.51 -8.59
N GLU A 140 13.68 -17.26 -8.80
CA GLU A 140 13.21 -16.12 -9.58
C GLU A 140 13.61 -14.81 -8.89
N GLY A 141 13.44 -14.71 -7.57
CA GLY A 141 13.87 -13.56 -6.77
C GLY A 141 15.36 -13.27 -6.89
N GLN A 142 16.22 -14.28 -6.87
CA GLN A 142 17.67 -14.14 -7.04
C GLN A 142 18.05 -13.71 -8.45
N ARG A 143 17.39 -14.25 -9.48
CA ARG A 143 17.58 -13.80 -10.87
C ARG A 143 17.14 -12.35 -11.02
N ARG A 144 15.96 -11.99 -10.50
CA ARG A 144 15.43 -10.64 -10.53
C ARG A 144 16.32 -9.66 -9.75
N TYR A 145 16.88 -10.08 -8.63
CA TYR A 145 17.81 -9.26 -7.87
C TYR A 145 19.00 -8.84 -8.71
N ARG A 146 19.66 -9.80 -9.39
CA ARG A 146 20.78 -9.49 -10.30
C ARG A 146 20.35 -8.57 -11.44
N GLN A 147 19.24 -8.89 -12.11
CA GLN A 147 18.69 -8.06 -13.19
C GLN A 147 18.41 -6.62 -12.74
N VAL A 148 17.87 -6.43 -11.54
CA VAL A 148 17.58 -5.10 -10.97
C VAL A 148 18.88 -4.37 -10.64
N VAL A 149 19.86 -5.03 -10.04
CA VAL A 149 21.17 -4.44 -9.74
C VAL A 149 21.87 -4.00 -11.02
N ASP A 150 21.89 -4.84 -12.06
CA ASP A 150 22.46 -4.51 -13.37
C ASP A 150 21.71 -3.33 -14.02
N ALA A 151 20.37 -3.34 -13.98
CA ALA A 151 19.59 -2.23 -14.54
C ALA A 151 19.83 -0.91 -13.79
N ILE A 152 20.06 -0.96 -12.48
CA ILE A 152 20.42 0.20 -11.66
C ILE A 152 21.84 0.68 -11.99
N SER A 153 22.81 -0.22 -12.21
CA SER A 153 24.20 0.17 -12.48
C SER A 153 24.37 0.95 -13.78
N GLU A 154 23.50 0.70 -14.76
CA GLU A 154 23.48 1.41 -16.05
C GLU A 154 22.79 2.79 -15.99
N ARG A 155 22.22 3.17 -14.84
CA ARG A 155 21.45 4.41 -14.68
C ARG A 155 22.16 5.38 -13.73
N PRO A 156 22.72 6.51 -14.23
CA PRO A 156 23.50 7.43 -13.40
C PRO A 156 22.78 7.93 -12.14
N LEU A 157 21.47 8.18 -12.22
CA LEU A 157 20.66 8.65 -11.08
C LEU A 157 20.43 7.57 -10.02
N LEU A 158 20.35 6.30 -10.44
CA LEU A 158 20.02 5.18 -9.56
C LEU A 158 21.26 4.46 -9.05
N LYS A 159 22.40 4.52 -9.76
CA LYS A 159 23.63 3.82 -9.38
C LYS A 159 24.09 4.15 -7.95
N VAL A 160 23.81 5.36 -7.47
CA VAL A 160 24.09 5.75 -6.07
C VAL A 160 23.34 4.89 -5.04
N LEU A 161 22.22 4.27 -5.41
CA LEU A 161 21.46 3.35 -4.57
C LEU A 161 22.16 1.99 -4.40
N LEU A 162 23.21 1.70 -5.18
CA LEU A 162 24.04 0.52 -4.95
C LEU A 162 25.00 0.71 -3.77
N GLU A 163 25.12 1.94 -3.28
CA GLU A 163 25.95 2.31 -2.12
C GLU A 163 25.09 2.83 -0.95
N PRO A 164 25.49 2.58 0.31
CA PRO A 164 26.61 1.75 0.72
C PRO A 164 26.32 0.25 0.58
N VAL A 165 27.38 -0.55 0.44
CA VAL A 165 27.32 -2.01 0.55
C VAL A 165 27.48 -2.51 2.00
N ASP A 166 27.05 -3.74 2.27
CA ASP A 166 27.33 -4.48 3.50
C ASP A 166 28.71 -5.15 3.49
N GLU A 167 28.99 -5.96 4.52
CA GLU A 167 30.28 -6.64 4.72
C GLU A 167 30.57 -7.69 3.64
N ASP A 168 29.52 -8.22 3.00
CA ASP A 168 29.62 -9.20 1.91
C ASP A 168 29.60 -8.52 0.52
N GLY A 169 29.55 -7.18 0.47
CA GLY A 169 29.55 -6.40 -0.76
C GLY A 169 28.19 -6.26 -1.44
N TYR A 170 27.09 -6.57 -0.74
CA TYR A 170 25.74 -6.37 -1.27
C TYR A 170 25.20 -4.96 -0.95
N PRO A 171 24.55 -4.28 -1.91
CA PRO A 171 23.90 -2.99 -1.66
C PRO A 171 22.90 -3.03 -0.50
N LYS A 172 23.04 -2.13 0.48
CA LYS A 172 22.11 -2.08 1.63
C LYS A 172 20.71 -1.58 1.25
N LYS A 173 20.60 -0.85 0.15
CA LYS A 173 19.32 -0.28 -0.33
C LYS A 173 18.59 -1.17 -1.33
N VAL A 174 19.24 -2.23 -1.83
CA VAL A 174 18.60 -3.21 -2.72
C VAL A 174 18.65 -4.55 -2.01
N ILE A 175 17.49 -5.07 -1.61
CA ILE A 175 17.42 -6.32 -0.86
C ILE A 175 16.48 -7.31 -1.53
N LEU A 176 16.75 -8.61 -1.40
CA LEU A 176 15.79 -9.66 -1.68
C LEU A 176 15.17 -10.12 -0.36
N LYS A 177 13.85 -10.13 -0.27
CA LYS A 177 13.13 -10.62 0.92
C LYS A 177 11.95 -11.50 0.58
N ARG A 178 11.57 -12.35 1.54
CA ARG A 178 10.36 -13.18 1.53
C ARG A 178 9.19 -12.42 2.15
N GLY A 179 8.01 -12.51 1.55
CA GLY A 179 6.75 -11.96 2.06
C GLY A 179 6.70 -10.43 2.24
N CYS A 180 5.68 -9.99 2.97
CA CYS A 180 5.47 -8.59 3.34
C CYS A 180 6.24 -8.24 4.63
N THR A 181 6.50 -6.95 4.85
CA THR A 181 7.22 -6.49 6.07
C THR A 181 6.38 -6.67 7.32
N GLU A 182 5.08 -6.56 7.18
CA GLU A 182 4.07 -6.72 8.21
C GLU A 182 4.09 -8.14 8.79
N PHE A 183 4.33 -9.15 7.94
CA PHE A 183 4.41 -10.55 8.36
C PHE A 183 5.63 -10.79 9.25
N GLU A 184 6.81 -10.35 8.82
CA GLU A 184 8.07 -10.46 9.60
C GLU A 184 8.06 -9.64 10.90
N ARG A 185 7.14 -8.67 11.04
CA ARG A 185 6.94 -7.93 12.30
C ARG A 185 6.03 -8.66 13.29
N LYS A 186 5.07 -9.45 12.80
CA LYS A 186 4.05 -10.12 13.62
C LYS A 186 4.39 -11.59 13.89
N PHE A 187 5.12 -12.24 13.00
CA PHE A 187 5.45 -13.66 13.04
C PHE A 187 6.96 -13.89 13.19
N PRO A 188 7.39 -15.13 13.52
CA PRO A 188 8.79 -15.51 13.47
C PRO A 188 9.41 -15.27 12.10
N LYS A 189 10.75 -15.36 12.05
CA LYS A 189 11.53 -15.22 10.82
C LYS A 189 10.94 -16.06 9.67
N SER A 190 10.93 -15.50 8.46
CA SER A 190 10.31 -16.14 7.29
C SER A 190 10.87 -17.49 6.84
N ASN A 191 12.04 -17.90 7.33
CA ASN A 191 12.53 -19.26 7.13
C ASN A 191 11.81 -20.31 7.99
N ASN A 192 11.00 -19.89 8.97
CA ASN A 192 10.24 -20.75 9.88
C ASN A 192 8.73 -20.76 9.59
N TRP A 193 8.26 -20.08 8.54
CA TRP A 193 6.83 -20.07 8.20
C TRP A 193 6.39 -21.44 7.70
N VAL A 194 5.34 -21.98 8.33
CA VAL A 194 4.72 -23.25 7.98
C VAL A 194 3.20 -23.09 8.08
N ALA A 195 2.49 -23.45 7.02
CA ALA A 195 1.02 -23.47 7.03
C ALA A 195 0.52 -24.71 7.77
N THR A 196 -0.47 -24.55 8.66
CA THR A 196 -1.16 -25.68 9.29
C THR A 196 -2.28 -26.20 8.40
N ALA A 197 -2.71 -27.45 8.59
CA ALA A 197 -3.84 -28.00 7.82
C ALA A 197 -5.13 -27.21 8.04
N GLU A 198 -5.38 -26.78 9.28
CA GLU A 198 -6.50 -25.91 9.64
C GLU A 198 -6.43 -24.56 8.91
N GLN A 199 -5.25 -23.93 8.87
CA GLN A 199 -5.05 -22.69 8.14
C GLN A 199 -5.38 -22.86 6.65
N VAL A 200 -4.89 -23.94 6.02
CA VAL A 200 -5.15 -24.22 4.60
C VAL A 200 -6.65 -24.39 4.34
N GLN A 201 -7.37 -25.04 5.26
CA GLN A 201 -8.82 -25.20 5.15
C GLN A 201 -9.55 -23.85 5.25
N VAL A 202 -9.18 -23.00 6.21
CA VAL A 202 -9.76 -21.64 6.34
C VAL A 202 -9.43 -20.78 5.13
N GLU A 203 -8.18 -20.83 4.66
CA GLU A 203 -7.73 -20.12 3.46
C GLU A 203 -8.56 -20.51 2.24
N GLN A 204 -8.82 -21.80 2.03
CA GLN A 204 -9.65 -22.29 0.94
C GLN A 204 -11.10 -21.77 1.04
N GLY A 205 -11.69 -21.82 2.23
CA GLY A 205 -13.04 -21.30 2.45
C GLY A 205 -13.15 -19.80 2.17
N ILE A 206 -12.13 -19.01 2.56
CA ILE A 206 -12.06 -17.58 2.22
C ILE A 206 -11.91 -17.39 0.71
N VAL A 207 -11.05 -18.16 0.04
CA VAL A 207 -10.89 -18.05 -1.43
C VAL A 207 -12.19 -18.36 -2.17
N GLU A 208 -12.95 -19.36 -1.71
CA GLU A 208 -14.26 -19.72 -2.28
C GLU A 208 -15.33 -18.66 -2.02
N LEU A 209 -15.25 -17.97 -0.88
CA LEU A 209 -16.17 -16.90 -0.52
C LEU A 209 -16.04 -15.68 -1.44
N PHE A 210 -14.87 -15.38 -1.97
CA PHE A 210 -14.66 -14.21 -2.84
C PHE A 210 -14.78 -14.61 -4.31
N ASP A 211 -15.52 -13.84 -5.10
CA ASP A 211 -15.42 -13.93 -6.56
C ASP A 211 -14.02 -13.42 -6.99
N ARG A 212 -13.41 -14.08 -7.97
CA ARG A 212 -12.03 -13.84 -8.43
C ARG A 212 -11.92 -13.78 -9.95
N ASP A 213 -13.02 -13.98 -10.69
CA ASP A 213 -13.02 -13.99 -12.15
C ASP A 213 -13.06 -12.58 -12.71
N PHE A 214 -11.98 -11.83 -12.47
CA PHE A 214 -11.91 -10.43 -12.81
C PHE A 214 -10.78 -10.14 -13.78
N PRO A 215 -11.05 -9.37 -14.85
CA PRO A 215 -10.00 -8.96 -15.76
C PRO A 215 -8.99 -8.09 -14.99
N LEU A 216 -7.71 -8.43 -15.09
CA LEU A 216 -6.65 -7.53 -14.68
C LEU A 216 -6.81 -6.21 -15.43
N SER A 217 -7.10 -5.14 -14.71
CA SER A 217 -6.99 -3.79 -15.26
C SER A 217 -5.62 -3.24 -14.94
N GLU A 218 -4.87 -2.86 -15.98
CA GLU A 218 -3.71 -2.00 -15.81
C GLU A 218 -4.12 -0.66 -15.19
N GLN A 219 -3.21 -0.05 -14.44
CA GLN A 219 -3.44 1.29 -13.91
C GLN A 219 -3.54 2.29 -15.07
N LEU A 220 -4.65 3.03 -15.14
CA LEU A 220 -4.92 3.94 -16.23
C LEU A 220 -3.90 5.09 -16.27
N PRO A 221 -3.58 5.65 -17.45
CA PRO A 221 -2.64 6.76 -17.56
C PRO A 221 -3.02 7.97 -16.68
N ILE A 222 -4.31 8.29 -16.57
CA ILE A 222 -4.78 9.40 -15.72
C ILE A 222 -4.57 9.12 -14.22
N GLN A 223 -4.67 7.87 -13.80
CA GLN A 223 -4.37 7.47 -12.42
C GLN A 223 -2.87 7.61 -12.14
N LYS A 224 -2.00 7.21 -13.09
CA LYS A 224 -0.55 7.43 -12.96
C LYS A 224 -0.19 8.91 -12.85
N LEU A 225 -0.84 9.78 -13.63
CA LEU A 225 -0.65 11.23 -13.51
C LEU A 225 -1.02 11.77 -12.12
N HIS A 226 -2.13 11.28 -11.54
CA HIS A 226 -2.51 11.60 -10.16
C HIS A 226 -1.43 11.16 -9.16
N VAL A 227 -0.93 9.93 -9.30
CA VAL A 227 0.16 9.39 -8.47
C VAL A 227 1.42 10.25 -8.57
N TYR A 228 1.85 10.59 -9.80
CA TYR A 228 3.04 11.41 -10.03
C TYR A 228 2.93 12.81 -9.42
N ARG A 229 1.74 13.42 -9.47
CA ARG A 229 1.47 14.68 -8.78
C ARG A 229 1.61 14.51 -7.26
N LYS A 230 1.04 13.46 -6.68
CA LYS A 230 1.19 13.15 -5.25
C LYS A 230 2.65 12.95 -4.85
N TRP A 231 3.48 12.32 -5.70
CA TRP A 231 4.91 12.17 -5.43
C TRP A 231 5.63 13.52 -5.30
N ILE A 232 5.35 14.46 -6.20
CA ILE A 232 5.95 15.80 -6.17
C ILE A 232 5.47 16.56 -4.93
N GLU A 233 4.17 16.54 -4.63
CA GLU A 233 3.61 17.18 -3.44
C GLU A 233 4.20 16.61 -2.14
N PHE A 234 4.36 15.29 -2.09
CA PHE A 234 5.01 14.59 -0.97
C PHE A 234 6.48 14.99 -0.82
N ALA A 235 7.22 15.10 -1.92
CA ALA A 235 8.61 15.52 -1.93
C ALA A 235 8.80 16.92 -1.33
N VAL A 236 7.91 17.86 -1.68
CA VAL A 236 7.89 19.20 -1.08
C VAL A 236 7.65 19.12 0.43
N ALA A 237 6.66 18.34 0.86
CA ALA A 237 6.31 18.20 2.28
C ALA A 237 7.42 17.57 3.13
N HIS A 238 8.28 16.73 2.54
CA HIS A 238 9.37 16.02 3.22
C HIS A 238 10.75 16.63 2.98
N GLY A 239 10.83 17.82 2.37
CA GLY A 239 12.10 18.54 2.17
C GLY A 239 13.00 17.94 1.08
N ASP A 240 12.48 17.07 0.22
CA ASP A 240 13.20 16.50 -0.91
C ASP A 240 13.26 17.51 -2.07
N MET A 241 14.32 18.32 -2.06
CA MET A 241 14.51 19.42 -3.02
C MET A 241 14.64 18.98 -4.48
N THR A 242 14.75 17.68 -4.79
CA THR A 242 14.78 17.22 -6.18
C THR A 242 13.45 17.45 -6.89
N TYR A 243 12.37 17.76 -6.15
CA TYR A 243 11.08 18.19 -6.71
C TYR A 243 11.22 19.40 -7.66
N LEU A 244 12.21 20.27 -7.44
CA LEU A 244 12.44 21.48 -8.24
C LEU A 244 12.71 21.17 -9.72
N LYS A 245 13.17 19.96 -10.04
CA LYS A 245 13.35 19.50 -11.43
C LYS A 245 12.03 19.32 -12.18
N PHE A 246 10.92 19.21 -11.46
CA PHE A 246 9.57 19.04 -12.00
C PHE A 246 8.74 20.33 -11.95
N THR A 247 9.34 21.44 -11.49
CA THR A 247 8.65 22.73 -11.31
C THR A 247 9.44 23.90 -11.91
N ASP A 248 10.30 23.63 -12.90
CA ASP A 248 11.18 24.62 -13.54
C ASP A 248 12.03 25.43 -12.53
N GLY A 249 12.46 24.79 -11.45
CA GLY A 249 13.22 25.43 -10.38
C GLY A 249 12.39 26.37 -9.49
N LYS A 250 11.06 26.44 -9.67
CA LYS A 250 10.19 27.32 -8.89
C LYS A 250 9.60 26.57 -7.69
N PRO A 251 9.61 27.16 -6.49
CA PRO A 251 8.89 26.61 -5.35
C PRO A 251 7.39 26.45 -5.65
N MET A 252 6.78 25.34 -5.22
CA MET A 252 5.33 25.11 -5.42
C MET A 252 4.46 25.96 -4.50
N PHE A 253 4.98 26.32 -3.34
CA PHE A 253 4.29 27.14 -2.35
C PHE A 253 5.09 28.42 -2.10
N PRO A 254 4.43 29.56 -1.86
CA PRO A 254 5.12 30.79 -1.51
C PRO A 254 5.92 30.58 -0.21
N PRO A 255 7.15 31.14 -0.10
CA PRO A 255 7.92 31.04 1.13
C PRO A 255 7.19 31.76 2.27
N PRO A 256 7.35 31.31 3.53
CA PRO A 256 6.78 32.02 4.66
C PRO A 256 7.34 33.44 4.74
N VAL A 257 6.47 34.41 4.98
CA VAL A 257 6.90 35.78 5.28
C VAL A 257 7.59 35.75 6.65
N THR A 258 8.82 36.23 6.72
CA THR A 258 9.61 36.23 7.95
C THR A 258 9.76 37.64 8.53
N TYR A 259 9.54 37.79 9.83
CA TYR A 259 9.51 39.09 10.52
C TYR A 259 10.73 39.35 11.42
N HIS A 260 11.67 38.40 11.54
CA HIS A 260 12.83 38.51 12.42
C HIS A 260 13.84 39.61 11.99
N LYS A 261 13.69 40.18 10.79
CA LYS A 261 14.47 41.33 10.28
C LYS A 261 13.64 42.61 10.19
N LEU A 262 12.35 42.56 10.53
CA LEU A 262 11.49 43.74 10.50
C LEU A 262 11.66 44.52 11.80
N ASP A 263 11.82 45.84 11.67
CA ASP A 263 11.60 46.74 12.78
C ASP A 263 10.13 46.66 13.16
N LEU A 264 9.85 46.09 14.33
CA LEU A 264 8.50 45.89 14.86
C LEU A 264 7.72 47.22 15.00
N SER A 265 8.43 48.37 15.03
CA SER A 265 7.81 49.71 15.00
C SER A 265 6.98 49.96 13.73
N THR A 266 7.30 49.26 12.64
CA THR A 266 6.58 49.35 11.36
C THR A 266 5.35 48.45 11.29
N LEU A 267 5.30 47.37 12.08
CA LEU A 267 4.15 46.45 12.16
C LEU A 267 2.96 47.06 12.91
N ALA A 268 3.20 48.03 13.80
CA ALA A 268 2.15 48.76 14.51
C ALA A 268 1.21 49.56 13.58
N LYS A 269 1.56 49.69 12.29
CA LYS A 269 0.74 50.35 11.26
C LYS A 269 -0.09 49.38 10.42
N ILE A 270 0.11 48.07 10.56
CA ILE A 270 -0.76 47.10 9.91
C ILE A 270 -2.08 47.10 10.69
N PRO A 271 -3.21 47.51 10.08
CA PRO A 271 -4.49 47.43 10.77
C PRO A 271 -4.68 45.97 11.19
N LEU A 272 -4.81 45.75 12.50
CA LEU A 272 -5.26 44.46 13.01
C LEU A 272 -6.51 44.10 12.21
N TYR A 273 -6.49 42.94 11.56
CA TYR A 273 -7.65 42.45 10.83
C TYR A 273 -8.85 42.61 11.74
N THR A 274 -9.78 43.48 11.35
CA THR A 274 -11.08 43.54 11.98
C THR A 274 -11.70 42.20 11.65
N VAL A 275 -11.76 41.32 12.65
CA VAL A 275 -12.50 40.07 12.53
C VAL A 275 -13.91 40.52 12.20
N HIS A 276 -14.31 40.35 10.94
CA HIS A 276 -15.69 40.64 10.57
C HIS A 276 -16.55 39.76 11.50
N PRO A 277 -17.47 40.35 12.28
CA PRO A 277 -18.33 39.55 13.15
C PRO A 277 -18.98 38.47 12.29
N ILE A 278 -18.85 37.23 12.75
CA ILE A 278 -19.54 36.09 12.12
C ILE A 278 -21.02 36.48 12.08
N PRO A 279 -21.67 36.50 10.91
CA PRO A 279 -23.08 36.87 10.83
C PRO A 279 -23.88 35.99 11.79
N GLU A 280 -24.61 36.59 12.73
CA GLU A 280 -25.41 35.89 13.75
C GLU A 280 -26.53 35.00 13.17
N ASN A 281 -26.70 34.97 11.85
CA ASN A 281 -27.79 34.29 11.15
C ASN A 281 -27.44 32.91 10.56
N VAL A 282 -26.33 32.28 10.95
CA VAL A 282 -26.07 30.86 10.60
C VAL A 282 -26.66 29.91 11.66
N HIS A 283 -27.93 30.14 12.04
CA HIS A 283 -28.75 29.23 12.84
C HIS A 283 -29.90 28.64 12.00
N GLY A 284 -29.59 28.27 10.75
CA GLY A 284 -30.53 27.63 9.82
C GLY A 284 -30.26 26.15 9.54
N VAL A 285 -29.35 25.49 10.26
CA VAL A 285 -29.20 24.03 10.16
C VAL A 285 -30.20 23.39 11.10
N ASN A 286 -31.38 23.07 10.56
CA ASN A 286 -32.33 22.15 11.19
C ASN A 286 -31.62 20.82 11.41
N ILE A 287 -31.21 20.55 12.65
CA ILE A 287 -30.92 19.20 13.10
C ILE A 287 -32.28 18.53 13.22
N VAL A 288 -32.64 17.73 12.22
CA VAL A 288 -33.80 16.83 12.29
C VAL A 288 -33.51 15.84 13.40
N GLN A 289 -34.31 15.91 14.48
CA GLN A 289 -34.38 14.89 15.52
C GLN A 289 -35.10 13.65 15.02
#